data_AF-A0A432LVZ7-F1
#
_entry.id   AF-A0A432LVZ7-F1
#
_cell.length_a   1.000
_cell.length_b   1.000
_cell.length_c   1.000
_cell.angle_alpha   90.00
_cell.angle_beta   90.00
_cell.angle_gamma   90.00
#
_symmetry.space_group_name_H-M   'P 1'
#
loop_
_entity.id
_entity.type
_entity.pdbx_description
1 polymer ?
#
loop_
_entity_poly.entity_id
_entity_poly.type
_entity_poly.pdbx_seq_one_letter_code
_entity_poly.pdbx_strand_id
1 'polypeptide(L)'
;MTLPKDAFRRFQEELAALDKQNEQRPPSKKQAALSAMERAKGEFLALKERYKLSVADVVSFFPEEEGIAYLQGLIAQAEAKPRRGRKPKASV
;
A
#
# COMPACT_ATOMS: atom_id res chain seq x y z
N MET A 1 -15.48 -23.68 -32.56
CA MET A 1 -14.06 -23.77 -32.94
C MET A 1 -13.28 -24.14 -31.69
N THR A 2 -12.65 -25.32 -31.66
CA THR A 2 -11.86 -25.80 -30.52
C THR A 2 -10.52 -25.06 -30.50
N LEU A 3 -10.21 -24.35 -29.41
CA LEU A 3 -8.87 -23.78 -29.25
C LEU A 3 -7.86 -24.94 -29.30
N PRO A 4 -6.80 -24.86 -30.13
CA PRO A 4 -5.76 -25.87 -30.16
C PRO A 4 -5.15 -25.96 -28.76
N LYS A 5 -5.11 -27.16 -28.16
CA LYS A 5 -4.51 -27.39 -26.83
C LYS A 5 -3.07 -26.88 -26.76
N ASP A 6 -2.38 -26.84 -27.90
CA ASP A 6 -1.03 -26.31 -28.07
C ASP A 6 -0.94 -24.79 -27.85
N ALA A 7 -1.99 -24.03 -28.16
CA ALA A 7 -2.01 -22.59 -27.92
C ALA A 7 -2.02 -22.26 -26.42
N PHE A 8 -2.80 -23.01 -25.64
CA PHE A 8 -2.84 -22.84 -24.19
C PHE A 8 -1.51 -23.26 -23.54
N ARG A 9 -0.92 -24.36 -24.02
CA ARG A 9 0.38 -24.84 -23.50
C ARG A 9 1.51 -23.85 -23.79
N ARG A 10 1.55 -23.28 -25.00
CA ARG A 10 2.50 -22.21 -25.35
C ARG A 10 2.30 -20.97 -24.50
N PHE A 11 1.06 -20.57 -24.25
CA PHE A 11 0.76 -19.43 -23.39
C PHE A 11 1.22 -19.66 -21.94
N GLN A 12 1.02 -20.87 -21.41
CA GLN A 12 1.54 -21.25 -20.08
C GLN A 12 3.07 -21.22 -20.03
N GLU A 13 3.74 -21.72 -21.07
CA GLU A 13 5.21 -21.68 -21.18
C GLU A 13 5.73 -20.24 -21.30
N GLU A 14 5.02 -19.38 -22.03
CA GLU A 14 5.35 -17.97 -22.19
C GLU A 14 5.19 -17.19 -20.86
N LEU A 15 4.12 -17.45 -20.12
CA LEU A 15 3.93 -16.88 -18.76
C LEU A 15 5.01 -17.36 -17.80
N ALA A 16 5.32 -18.66 -17.77
CA ALA A 16 6.36 -19.20 -16.91
C ALA A 16 7.75 -18.65 -17.26
N ALA A 17 8.03 -18.37 -18.54
CA ALA A 17 9.26 -17.70 -18.96
C ALA A 17 9.29 -16.24 -18.49
N LEU A 18 8.17 -15.53 -18.56
CA LEU A 18 8.01 -14.14 -18.10
C LEU A 18 8.21 -14.01 -16.58
N ASP A 19 7.68 -14.94 -15.79
CA ASP A 19 7.87 -14.98 -14.34
C ASP A 19 9.33 -15.25 -13.97
N LYS A 20 9.98 -16.25 -14.59
CA LYS A 20 11.42 -16.51 -14.41
C LYS A 20 12.27 -15.29 -14.78
N GLN A 21 11.89 -14.58 -15.84
CA GLN A 21 12.59 -13.37 -16.25
C GLN A 21 12.40 -12.22 -15.24
N ASN A 22 11.22 -12.08 -14.64
CA ASN A 22 10.96 -11.08 -13.60
C ASN A 22 11.67 -11.41 -12.28
N GLU A 23 11.76 -12.68 -11.89
CA GLU A 23 12.51 -13.10 -10.69
C GLU A 23 14.03 -12.92 -10.85
N GLN A 24 14.56 -13.14 -12.05
CA GLN A 24 15.98 -12.93 -12.36
C GLN A 24 16.33 -11.46 -12.55
N ARG A 25 15.34 -10.58 -12.75
CA ARG A 25 15.58 -9.16 -12.93
C ARG A 25 15.83 -8.53 -11.55
N PRO A 26 16.93 -7.80 -11.35
CA PRO A 26 17.13 -7.07 -10.11
C PRO A 26 15.94 -6.12 -9.91
N PRO A 27 15.42 -6.00 -8.68
CA PRO A 27 14.25 -5.19 -8.41
C PRO A 27 14.50 -3.78 -8.93
N SER A 28 13.54 -3.24 -9.68
CA SER A 28 13.63 -1.86 -10.13
C SER A 28 13.79 -0.93 -8.91
N LYS A 29 14.47 0.22 -9.06
CA LYS A 29 14.66 1.18 -7.96
C LYS A 29 13.34 1.52 -7.22
N LYS A 30 12.21 1.54 -7.94
CA LYS A 30 10.87 1.75 -7.37
C LYS A 30 10.40 0.55 -6.54
N GLN A 31 10.57 -0.68 -7.02
CA GLN A 31 10.23 -1.89 -6.26
C GLN A 31 11.11 -2.06 -5.02
N ALA A 32 12.40 -1.74 -5.12
CA ALA A 32 13.30 -1.74 -3.97
C ALA A 32 12.89 -0.68 -2.92
N ALA A 33 12.49 0.52 -3.36
CA ALA A 33 11.99 1.56 -2.46
C ALA A 33 10.66 1.18 -1.79
N LEU A 34 9.74 0.56 -2.53
CA LEU A 34 8.49 0.04 -1.96
C LEU A 34 8.76 -1.05 -0.93
N SER A 35 9.67 -1.99 -1.22
CA SER A 35 10.06 -3.04 -0.28
C SER A 35 10.76 -2.48 0.97
N ALA A 36 11.59 -1.44 0.82
CA ALA A 36 12.18 -0.74 1.97
C ALA A 36 11.11 -0.05 2.83
N MET A 37 10.12 0.58 2.20
CA MET A 37 9.01 1.23 2.90
C MET A 37 8.11 0.21 3.62
N GLU A 38 7.86 -0.96 3.01
CA GLU A 38 7.13 -2.07 3.62
C GLU A 38 7.84 -2.61 4.85
N ARG A 39 9.17 -2.77 4.79
CA ARG A 39 9.99 -3.18 5.95
C ARG A 39 9.94 -2.14 7.06
N ALA A 40 10.18 -0.87 6.75
CA ALA A 40 10.12 0.22 7.72
C ALA A 40 8.73 0.32 8.38
N LYS A 41 7.65 0.08 7.61
CA LYS A 41 6.29 0.04 8.15
C LYS A 41 6.09 -1.14 9.10
N GLY A 42 6.62 -2.32 8.76
CA GLY A 42 6.58 -3.49 9.64
C GLY A 42 7.31 -3.26 10.96
N GLU A 43 8.51 -2.68 10.90
CA GLU A 43 9.31 -2.32 12.09
C GLU A 43 8.59 -1.31 12.98
N PHE A 44 7.99 -0.27 12.38
CA PHE A 44 7.20 0.71 13.12
C PHE A 44 5.98 0.08 13.81
N LEU A 45 5.25 -0.82 13.14
CA LEU A 45 4.11 -1.50 13.75
C LEU A 45 4.53 -2.41 14.90
N ALA A 46 5.66 -3.12 14.77
CA ALA A 46 6.21 -3.94 15.85
C ALA A 46 6.64 -3.07 17.05
N LEU A 47 7.24 -1.91 16.80
CA LEU A 47 7.62 -0.96 17.84
C LEU A 47 6.38 -0.40 18.55
N LYS A 48 5.35 -0.06 17.76
CA LYS A 48 4.06 0.42 18.27
C LYS A 48 3.41 -0.60 19.20
N GLU A 49 3.43 -1.88 18.84
CA GLU A 49 2.85 -2.95 19.66
C GLU A 49 3.66 -3.18 20.94
N ARG A 50 5.00 -3.26 20.84
CA ARG A 50 5.89 -3.48 21.99
C ARG A 50 5.79 -2.39 23.04
N TYR A 51 5.75 -1.13 22.62
CA TYR A 51 5.76 0.03 23.52
C TYR A 51 4.38 0.67 23.70
N LYS A 52 3.33 0.08 23.13
CA LYS A 52 1.95 0.61 23.13
C LYS A 52 1.89 2.07 22.65
N LEU A 53 2.69 2.42 21.65
CA LEU A 53 2.77 3.79 21.15
C LEU A 53 1.41 4.20 20.57
N SER A 54 0.93 5.35 21.04
CA SER A 54 -0.26 6.00 20.53
C SER A 54 0.12 7.10 19.53
N VAL A 55 -0.88 7.61 18.81
CA VAL A 55 -0.67 8.79 17.95
C VAL A 55 -0.20 9.99 18.78
N ALA A 56 -0.62 10.09 20.04
CA ALA A 56 -0.17 11.17 20.93
C ALA A 56 1.33 11.09 21.23
N ASP A 57 1.88 9.89 21.38
CA ASP A 57 3.31 9.67 21.62
C ASP A 57 4.16 9.98 20.39
N VAL A 58 3.60 9.87 19.19
CA VAL A 58 4.29 10.27 17.95
C VAL A 58 4.21 11.78 17.77
N VAL A 59 3.06 12.38 18.06
CA VAL A 59 2.82 13.83 17.94
C VAL A 59 3.66 14.63 18.94
N SER A 60 3.98 14.07 20.12
CA SER A 60 4.81 14.74 21.12
C SER A 60 6.26 14.97 20.69
N PHE A 61 6.76 14.26 19.67
CA PHE A 61 8.09 14.47 19.09
C PHE A 61 8.12 15.58 18.03
N PHE A 62 6.97 16.11 17.61
CA PHE A 62 6.90 17.21 16.66
C PHE A 62 6.91 18.55 17.39
N PRO A 63 7.63 19.57 16.89
CA PRO A 63 7.41 20.94 17.32
C PRO A 63 5.93 21.30 17.14
N GLU A 64 5.33 21.97 18.13
CA GLU A 64 3.88 22.23 18.15
C GLU A 64 3.39 22.91 16.85
N GLU A 65 4.18 23.82 16.29
CA GLU A 65 3.86 24.53 15.05
C GLU A 65 3.83 23.61 13.81
N GLU A 66 4.74 22.63 13.73
CA GLU A 66 4.85 21.73 12.58
C GLU A 66 3.80 20.60 12.64
N GLY A 67 3.53 20.09 13.85
CA GLY A 67 2.56 19.02 14.06
C GLY A 67 1.13 19.45 13.73
N ILE A 68 0.73 20.65 14.15
CA ILE A 68 -0.62 21.18 13.89
C ILE A 68 -0.82 21.45 12.39
N ALA A 69 0.16 22.08 11.73
CA ALA A 69 0.09 22.36 10.30
C ALA A 69 -0.04 21.06 9.46
N TYR A 70 0.71 20.02 9.84
CA TYR A 70 0.61 18.71 9.20
C TYR A 70 -0.78 18.06 9.37
N LEU A 71 -1.31 18.06 10.60
CA LEU A 71 -2.64 17.51 10.89
C LEU A 71 -3.75 18.29 10.17
N GLN A 72 -3.67 19.63 10.12
CA GLN A 72 -4.59 20.47 9.36
C GLN A 72 -4.54 20.15 7.86
N GLY A 73 -3.34 19.93 7.30
CA GLY A 73 -3.17 19.49 5.92
C GLY A 73 -3.86 18.14 5.63
N LEU A 74 -3.75 17.17 6.55
CA LEU A 74 -4.42 15.88 6.42
C LEU A 74 -5.95 16.00 6.47
N ILE A 75 -6.47 16.84 7.37
CA ILE A 75 -7.92 17.08 7.49
C ILE A 75 -8.44 17.74 6.21
N ALA A 76 -7.78 18.79 5.72
CA ALA A 76 -8.17 19.49 4.50
C ALA A 76 -8.17 18.56 3.27
N GLN A 77 -7.18 17.67 3.15
CA GLN A 77 -7.15 16.66 2.07
C GLN A 77 -8.28 15.63 2.19
N ALA A 78 -8.62 15.22 3.41
CA ALA A 78 -9.70 14.28 3.66
C ALA A 78 -11.09 14.88 3.40
N GLU A 79 -11.28 16.17 3.71
CA GLU A 79 -12.50 16.93 3.41
C GLU A 79 -12.64 17.26 1.92
N ALA A 80 -11.54 17.59 1.26
CA ALA A 80 -11.51 17.84 -0.18
C ALA A 80 -11.86 16.58 -1.00
N LYS A 81 -11.70 15.38 -0.44
CA LYS A 81 -12.10 14.14 -1.10
C LYS A 81 -13.59 13.89 -0.82
N PRO A 82 -14.49 14.01 -1.81
CA PRO A 82 -15.91 13.79 -1.57
C PRO A 82 -16.11 12.37 -1.05
N ARG A 83 -16.61 12.26 0.18
CA ARG A 83 -17.04 10.99 0.78
C ARG A 83 -18.14 10.44 -0.12
N ARG A 84 -17.81 9.47 -0.98
CA ARG A 84 -18.80 8.76 -1.81
C ARG A 84 -19.86 8.19 -0.87
N GLY A 85 -21.04 8.80 -0.90
CA GLY A 85 -22.15 8.48 0.00
C GLY A 85 -22.47 7.00 -0.04
N ARG A 86 -22.44 6.37 1.13
CA ARG A 86 -23.01 5.05 1.34
C ARG A 86 -24.52 5.17 1.11
N LYS A 87 -25.06 4.57 0.05
CA LYS A 87 -26.51 4.52 -0.17
C LYS A 87 -27.18 3.95 1.09
N PRO A 88 -28.23 4.58 1.64
CA PRO A 88 -29.00 3.99 2.72
C PRO A 88 -29.66 2.71 2.20
N LYS A 89 -29.48 1.60 2.93
CA LYS A 89 -30.27 0.39 2.68
C LYS A 89 -31.71 0.73 3.02
N ALA A 90 -32.58 0.74 2.00
CA ALA A 90 -34.02 0.76 2.21
C ALA A 90 -34.39 -0.47 3.06
N SER A 91 -34.98 -0.22 4.23
CA SER A 91 -35.70 -1.21 5.01
C SER A 91 -36.97 -1.57 4.26
N VAL A 92 -37.09 -2.85 3.88
CA VAL A 92 -38.37 -3.50 3.52
C VAL A 92 -38.92 -4.13 4.79
#